data_AF-A0A5M3VV26-F1
#
_entry.id   AF-A0A5M3VV26-F1
#
_cell.length_a   1.000
_cell.length_b   1.000
_cell.length_c   1.000
_cell.angle_alpha   90.00
_cell.angle_beta   90.00
_cell.angle_gamma   90.00
#
_symmetry.space_group_name_H-M   'P 1'
#
loop_
_entity.id
_entity.type
_entity.pdbx_description
1 polymer ?
#
loop_
_entity_poly.entity_id
_entity_poly.type
_entity_poly.pdbx_seq_one_letter_code
_entity_poly.pdbx_strand_id
1 'polypeptide(L)' 'MFDPWRSAILLVGGDKSGDWSGWYRRAIPQAEELYAHYVKEREEEEGRL' A
#
# COMPACT_ATOMS: atom_id res chain seq x y z
N MET A 1 -3.14 7.37 4.47
CA MET A 1 -1.74 7.22 4.91
C MET A 1 -0.87 7.79 3.80
N PHE A 2 0.05 8.70 4.10
CA PHE A 2 0.89 9.39 3.11
C PHE A 2 2.32 8.88 3.22
N ASP A 3 2.95 8.59 2.08
CA ASP A 3 4.34 8.18 2.00
C ASP A 3 5.28 9.34 2.41
N PRO A 4 6.13 9.18 3.44
CA PRO A 4 7.03 10.25 3.90
C PRO A 4 8.13 10.57 2.88
N TRP A 5 8.45 9.66 1.97
CA TRP A 5 9.41 9.88 0.87
C TRP A 5 8.80 10.56 -0.35
N ARG A 6 7.55 11.04 -0.24
CA ARG A 6 6.82 11.79 -1.29
C ARG A 6 6.77 11.05 -2.64
N SER A 7 6.79 9.73 -2.61
CA SER A 7 6.61 8.88 -3.79
C SER A 7 5.15 8.44 -3.89
N ALA A 8 4.61 8.41 -5.11
CA ALA A 8 3.32 7.80 -5.36
C ALA A 8 3.51 6.30 -5.56
N ILE A 9 2.90 5.48 -4.69
CA ILE A 9 3.01 4.01 -4.75
C ILE A 9 1.61 3.44 -5.01
N LEU A 10 1.47 2.65 -6.08
CA LEU A 10 0.25 1.90 -6.36
C LEU A 10 0.35 0.52 -5.71
N LEU A 11 -0.42 0.29 -4.63
CA LEU A 11 -0.35 -0.93 -3.82
C LEU A 11 -1.36 -2.00 -4.26
N VAL A 12 -2.52 -1.60 -4.77
CA VAL A 12 -3.58 -2.52 -5.21
C VAL A 12 -4.26 -2.00 -6.47
N GLY A 13 -4.53 -2.91 -7.42
CA GLY A 13 -5.25 -2.63 -8.65
C GLY A 13 -6.12 -3.83 -9.03
N GLY A 14 -7.31 -3.57 -9.57
CA GLY A 14 -8.24 -4.65 -9.97
C GLY A 14 -9.55 -4.12 -10.51
N ASP A 15 -10.40 -5.04 -10.97
CA ASP A 15 -11.74 -4.69 -11.44
C ASP A 15 -12.67 -4.37 -10.25
N LYS A 16 -13.17 -3.14 -10.25
CA LYS A 16 -14.09 -2.59 -9.25
C LYS A 16 -15.52 -2.52 -9.75
N SER A 17 -15.78 -2.93 -10.99
CA SER A 17 -17.07 -2.83 -11.64
C SER A 17 -18.08 -3.78 -10.96
N GLY A 18 -19.27 -3.27 -10.64
CA GLY A 18 -20.35 -4.10 -10.07
C GLY A 18 -20.26 -4.41 -8.56
N ASP A 19 -19.09 -4.29 -7.92
CA ASP A 19 -18.91 -4.50 -6.46
C ASP A 19 -17.90 -3.50 -5.87
N TRP A 20 -18.18 -2.21 -5.96
CA TRP A 20 -17.29 -1.17 -5.45
C TRP A 20 -17.05 -1.30 -3.94
N SER A 21 -18.11 -1.56 -3.17
CA SER A 21 -18.04 -1.65 -1.71
C SER A 21 -17.27 -2.87 -1.24
N GLY A 22 -17.50 -4.04 -1.84
CA GLY A 22 -16.73 -5.25 -1.52
C GLY A 22 -15.29 -5.14 -2.01
N TRP A 23 -15.05 -4.50 -3.15
CA TRP A 23 -13.70 -4.22 -3.64
C TRP A 23 -12.93 -3.37 -2.63
N TYR A 24 -13.44 -2.23 -2.18
CA TYR A 24 -12.76 -1.40 -1.17
C TYR A 24 -12.54 -2.13 0.15
N ARG A 25 -13.52 -2.91 0.61
CA ARG A 25 -13.39 -3.68 1.86
C ARG A 25 -12.24 -4.71 1.80
N ARG A 26 -11.89 -5.22 0.61
CA ARG A 26 -10.75 -6.15 0.42
C ARG A 26 -9.45 -5.42 0.09
N ALA A 27 -9.52 -4.44 -0.81
CA ALA A 27 -8.36 -3.75 -1.35
C ALA A 27 -7.69 -2.83 -0.31
N ILE A 28 -8.47 -2.20 0.59
CA ILE A 28 -7.89 -1.29 1.60
C ILE A 28 -7.00 -2.06 2.60
N PRO A 29 -7.46 -3.14 3.27
CA PRO A 29 -6.59 -3.90 4.18
C PRO A 29 -5.33 -4.45 3.48
N GLN A 30 -5.47 -4.92 2.24
CA GLN A 30 -4.35 -5.42 1.46
C GLN A 30 -3.33 -4.30 1.16
N ALA A 31 -3.80 -3.10 0.82
CA ALA A 31 -2.93 -1.95 0.61
C ALA A 31 -2.21 -1.55 1.91
N GLU A 32 -2.90 -1.58 3.06
CA GLU A 32 -2.29 -1.28 4.35
C GLU A 32 -1.17 -2.27 4.71
N GLU A 33 -1.37 -3.56 4.47
CA GLU A 33 -0.36 -4.60 4.69
C GLU A 33 0.87 -4.40 3.79
N LEU A 34 0.64 -4.19 2.48
CA LEU A 34 1.72 -3.95 1.52
C LEU A 34 2.50 -2.67 1.86
N TYR A 35 1.82 -1.62 2.32
CA TYR A 35 2.49 -0.39 2.76
C TYR A 35 3.35 -0.62 4.00
N ALA A 36 2.84 -1.36 4.99
CA ALA A 36 3.61 -1.67 6.20
C ALA A 36 4.89 -2.47 5.87
N HIS A 37 4.79 -3.42 4.94
CA HIS A 37 5.96 -4.17 4.45
C HIS A 37 6.96 -3.24 3.76
N TYR A 38 6.48 -2.40 2.84
CA TYR A 38 7.31 -1.42 2.15
C TYR A 38 8.06 -0.51 3.12
N VAL A 39 7.37 0.09 4.10
CA VAL A 39 8.02 0.97 5.08
C VAL A 39 9.12 0.24 5.84
N LYS A 40 8.87 -1.00 6.27
CA LYS A 40 9.87 -1.80 6.99
C LYS A 40 11.11 -2.05 6.14
N GLU A 41 10.93 -2.48 4.89
CA GLU A 41 12.08 -2.71 3.98
C GLU A 41 12.87 -1.43 3.76
N ARG A 42 12.19 -0.29 3.62
CA ARG A 42 12.83 1.02 3.42
C ARG A 42 13.60 1.51 4.64
N GLU A 43 13.07 1.33 5.84
CA GLU A 43 13.77 1.65 7.09
C GLU A 43 15.04 0.79 7.26
N GLU A 44 14.96 -0.50 6.90
CA GLU A 44 16.13 -1.39 6.91
C GLU A 44 17.20 -0.99 5.88
N GLU A 45 16.79 -0.52 4.70
CA GLU A 45 17.70 0.03 3.68
C GLU A 45 18.37 1.33 4.14
N GLU A 46 17.61 2.27 4.72
CA GLU A 46 18.15 3.54 5.23
C GLU A 46 19.09 3.34 6.43
N GLY A 47 18.79 2.41 7.33
CA GLY A 47 19.66 2.10 8.48
C GLY A 47 20.97 1.39 8.11
N ARG A 48 21.10 0.91 6.86
CA ARG A 48 22.34 0.33 6.32
C ARG A 48 23.21 1.36 5.58
N LEU A 49 22.70 2.57 5.30
CA LEU A 49 23.43 3.68 4.70
C LEU A 49 24.07 4.57 5.76
#